data_AF-A0A3P7NYH2-F1
#
_entry.id   AF-A0A3P7NYH2-F1
#
_cell.length_a   1.000
_cell.length_b   1.000
_cell.length_c   1.000
_cell.angle_alpha   90.00
_cell.angle_beta   90.00
_cell.angle_gamma   90.00
#
_symmetry.space_group_name_H-M   'P 1'
#
loop_
_entity.id
_entity.type
_entity.pdbx_description
1 polymer ?
#
loop_
_entity_poly.entity_id
_entity_poly.type
_entity_poly.pdbx_seq_one_letter_code
_entity_poly.pdbx_strand_id
1 'polypeptide(L)'
;MRIGQFAVQNNTSIDTIRHYMSMGLLVPEKQKAQYDFDENCAQDFHEITQLKQIGFTLSEIQQLILFRRIGKLTGYDRRLI
;
A
#
# COMPACT_ATOMS: atom_id res chain seq x y z
N MET A 1 -6.84 -11.04 -5.50
CA MET A 1 -7.49 -11.79 -4.40
C MET A 1 -8.48 -10.92 -3.62
N ARG A 2 -9.48 -11.50 -2.94
CA ARG A 2 -10.47 -10.71 -2.15
C ARG A 2 -9.90 -10.24 -0.80
N ILE A 3 -10.50 -9.19 -0.23
CA ILE A 3 -10.03 -8.58 1.04
C ILE A 3 -9.87 -9.56 2.20
N GLY A 4 -10.77 -10.55 2.32
CA GLY A 4 -10.68 -11.57 3.37
C GLY A 4 -9.48 -12.48 3.20
N GLN A 5 -9.20 -12.91 1.97
CA GLN A 5 -8.01 -13.73 1.66
C GLN A 5 -6.72 -12.92 1.86
N PHE A 6 -6.73 -11.66 1.44
CA PHE A 6 -5.61 -10.75 1.65
C PHE A 6 -5.29 -10.53 3.14
N ALA A 7 -6.32 -10.41 3.98
CA ALA A 7 -6.17 -10.30 5.44
C ALA A 7 -5.48 -11.54 6.04
N VAL A 8 -5.96 -12.72 5.66
CA VAL A 8 -5.41 -14.01 6.13
C VAL A 8 -3.96 -14.19 5.69
N GLN A 9 -3.64 -13.94 4.40
CA GLN A 9 -2.27 -14.09 3.89
C GLN A 9 -1.27 -13.15 4.57
N ASN A 10 -1.71 -11.95 4.94
CA ASN A 10 -0.85 -10.95 5.59
C ASN A 10 -0.93 -10.98 7.12
N ASN A 11 -1.58 -12.00 7.71
CA ASN A 11 -1.78 -12.14 9.15
C ASN A 11 -2.28 -10.85 9.82
N THR A 12 -3.31 -10.23 9.22
CA THR A 12 -3.86 -8.95 9.66
C THR A 12 -5.38 -8.97 9.65
N SER A 13 -6.01 -7.89 10.14
CA SER A 13 -7.48 -7.77 10.13
C SER A 13 -7.97 -7.09 8.85
N ILE A 14 -9.21 -7.40 8.45
CA ILE A 14 -9.90 -6.69 7.36
C ILE A 14 -9.98 -5.18 7.67
N ASP A 15 -10.16 -4.81 8.93
CA ASP A 15 -10.24 -3.40 9.34
C ASP A 15 -8.91 -2.68 9.21
N THR A 16 -7.78 -3.35 9.47
CA THR A 16 -6.45 -2.82 9.18
C THR A 16 -6.28 -2.54 7.68
N ILE A 17 -6.72 -3.47 6.83
CA ILE A 17 -6.66 -3.27 5.37
C ILE A 17 -7.55 -2.10 4.95
N ARG A 18 -8.79 -2.02 5.45
CA ARG A 18 -9.70 -0.90 5.17
C ARG A 18 -9.12 0.44 5.65
N HIS A 19 -8.47 0.45 6.80
CA HIS A 19 -7.79 1.63 7.32
C HIS A 19 -6.67 2.07 6.37
N TYR A 20 -5.81 1.15 5.92
CA TYR A 20 -4.76 1.48 4.95
C TYR A 20 -5.33 1.93 3.60
N MET A 21 -6.45 1.35 3.15
CA MET A 21 -7.17 1.83 1.96
C MET A 21 -7.70 3.25 2.15
N SER A 22 -8.29 3.56 3.32
CA SER A 22 -8.79 4.91 3.62
C SER A 22 -7.69 5.97 3.65
N MET A 23 -6.46 5.56 4.00
CA MET A 23 -5.27 6.41 3.95
C MET A 23 -4.62 6.47 2.56
N GLY A 24 -5.13 5.72 1.57
CA GLY A 24 -4.51 5.61 0.24
C GLY A 24 -3.17 4.87 0.22
N LEU A 25 -2.83 4.18 1.32
CA LEU A 25 -1.62 3.35 1.45
C LEU A 25 -1.74 2.08 0.62
N LEU A 26 -2.94 1.48 0.58
CA LEU A 26 -3.28 0.37 -0.30
C LEU A 26 -4.33 0.82 -1.31
N VAL A 27 -4.10 0.54 -2.59
CA VAL A 27 -5.00 0.94 -3.68
C VAL A 27 -5.36 -0.29 -4.51
N PRO A 28 -6.26 -1.16 -4.02
CA PRO A 28 -6.71 -2.33 -4.77
C PRO A 28 -7.57 -1.92 -5.97
N GLU A 29 -7.56 -2.74 -7.01
CA GLU A 29 -8.41 -2.52 -8.17
C GLU A 29 -9.88 -2.80 -7.82
N LYS A 30 -10.77 -1.92 -8.28
CA LYS A 30 -12.21 -2.13 -8.12
C LYS A 30 -12.75 -2.88 -9.33
N GLN A 31 -12.99 -4.18 -9.17
CA GLN A 31 -13.63 -5.01 -10.19
C GLN A 31 -15.13 -5.13 -9.89
N LYS A 32 -15.95 -4.39 -10.65
CA LYS A 32 -17.40 -4.25 -10.45
C LYS A 32 -17.73 -3.76 -9.03
N ALA A 33 -18.32 -4.62 -8.20
CA ALA A 33 -18.74 -4.34 -6.83
C ALA A 33 -17.71 -4.78 -5.77
N GLN A 34 -16.61 -5.42 -6.16
CA GLN A 34 -15.64 -6.01 -5.23
C GLN A 34 -14.23 -5.50 -5.52
N TYR A 35 -13.44 -5.33 -4.46
CA TYR A 35 -12.02 -5.04 -4.59
C TYR A 35 -11.25 -6.33 -4.89
N ASP A 36 -10.24 -6.20 -5.74
CA ASP A 36 -9.25 -7.23 -6.00
C ASP A 36 -7.86 -6.70 -5.64
N PHE A 37 -7.19 -7.46 -4.78
CA PHE A 37 -5.85 -7.19 -4.26
C PHE A 37 -4.86 -8.02 -5.06
N ASP A 38 -4.06 -7.35 -5.87
CA ASP A 38 -3.07 -7.93 -6.75
C ASP A 38 -1.67 -7.99 -6.10
N GLU A 39 -0.66 -8.29 -6.90
CA GLU A 39 0.75 -8.30 -6.46
C GLU A 39 1.25 -6.92 -6.05
N ASN A 40 0.75 -5.83 -6.67
CA ASN A 40 1.09 -4.47 -6.25
C ASN A 40 0.61 -4.21 -4.82
N CYS A 41 -0.62 -4.63 -4.49
CA CYS A 41 -1.13 -4.53 -3.12
C CYS A 41 -0.28 -5.33 -2.12
N ALA A 42 0.18 -6.52 -2.51
CA ALA A 42 1.04 -7.35 -1.67
C ALA A 42 2.40 -6.65 -1.41
N GLN A 43 3.00 -6.07 -2.45
CA GLN A 43 4.27 -5.34 -2.34
C GLN A 43 4.13 -4.09 -1.47
N ASP A 44 3.08 -3.28 -1.68
CA ASP A 44 2.78 -2.10 -0.87
C ASP A 44 2.58 -2.50 0.61
N PHE A 45 1.84 -3.58 0.89
CA PHE A 45 1.63 -4.05 2.26
C PHE A 45 2.94 -4.51 2.92
N HIS A 46 3.80 -5.20 2.18
CA HIS A 46 5.10 -5.63 2.66
C HIS A 46 5.98 -4.42 3.03
N GLU A 47 6.05 -3.41 2.15
CA GLU A 47 6.83 -2.18 2.38
C GLU A 47 6.30 -1.40 3.60
N ILE A 48 4.99 -1.22 3.72
CA ILE A 48 4.35 -0.60 4.90
C ILE A 48 4.74 -1.37 6.17
N THR A 49 4.73 -2.70 6.13
CA THR A 49 5.07 -3.54 7.28
C THR A 49 6.53 -3.38 7.67
N GLN A 50 7.45 -3.37 6.72
CA GLN A 50 8.88 -3.15 6.97
C GLN A 50 9.14 -1.77 7.58
N LEU A 51 8.52 -0.72 7.03
CA LEU A 51 8.66 0.64 7.55
C LEU A 51 8.14 0.77 8.98
N LYS A 52 7.00 0.12 9.29
CA LYS A 52 6.50 0.05 10.67
C LYS A 52 7.47 -0.66 11.61
N GLN A 53 8.10 -1.75 11.18
CA GLN A 53 9.04 -2.52 11.99
C GLN A 53 10.28 -1.71 12.39
N ILE A 54 10.71 -0.77 11.55
CA ILE A 54 11.86 0.11 11.84
C ILE A 54 11.45 1.44 12.51
N GLY A 55 10.17 1.60 12.90
CA GLY A 55 9.70 2.68 13.77
C GLY A 55 8.93 3.81 13.09
N PHE A 56 8.65 3.74 11.79
CA PHE A 56 7.83 4.77 11.14
C PHE A 56 6.36 4.65 11.57
N THR A 57 5.74 5.80 11.77
CA THR A 57 4.29 5.93 11.93
C THR A 57 3.58 5.80 10.59
N LEU A 58 2.28 5.44 10.61
CA LEU A 58 1.49 5.35 9.38
C LEU A 58 1.40 6.69 8.62
N SER A 59 1.44 7.82 9.32
CA SER A 59 1.41 9.14 8.70
C SER A 59 2.71 9.43 7.93
N GLU A 60 3.87 9.09 8.51
CA GLU A 60 5.15 9.25 7.83
C GLU A 60 5.26 8.30 6.62
N ILE A 61 4.79 7.06 6.76
CA ILE A 61 4.73 6.10 5.65
C ILE A 61 3.85 6.65 4.51
N GLN A 62 2.70 7.24 4.85
CA GLN A 62 1.82 7.86 3.86
C GLN A 62 2.52 8.99 3.10
N GLN A 63 3.25 9.85 3.79
CA GLN A 63 4.03 10.93 3.17
C GLN A 63 5.11 10.38 2.24
N LEU A 64 5.88 9.38 2.70
CA LEU A 64 6.93 8.74 1.88
C LEU A 64 6.38 8.14 0.59
N ILE A 65 5.28 7.38 0.69
CA ILE A 65 4.62 6.79 -0.47
C ILE A 65 4.09 7.86 -1.43
N LEU A 66 3.52 8.96 -0.90
CA LEU A 66 3.06 10.08 -1.72
C LEU A 66 4.21 10.72 -2.50
N PHE A 67 5.33 11.01 -1.83
CA PHE A 67 6.51 11.57 -2.49
C PHE A 67 7.06 10.65 -3.57
N ARG A 68 7.13 9.34 -3.31
CA ARG A 68 7.57 8.35 -4.30
C ARG A 68 6.66 8.32 -5.53
N ARG A 69 5.33 8.32 -5.33
CA ARG A 69 4.34 8.34 -6.43
C ARG A 69 4.48 9.61 -7.27
N ILE A 70 4.61 10.79 -6.64
CA ILE A 70 4.81 12.06 -7.34
C ILE A 70 6.17 12.08 -8.08
N GLY A 71 7.25 11.60 -7.45
CA GLY A 71 8.58 11.52 -8.05
C GLY A 71 8.60 10.68 -9.34
N LYS A 72 7.87 9.56 -9.36
CA LYS A 72 7.69 8.74 -10.56
C LYS A 72 6.98 9.50 -11.69
N LEU A 73 5.97 10.31 -11.37
CA LEU A 73 5.21 11.09 -12.35
C LEU A 73 6.01 12.25 -12.95
N THR A 74 6.93 12.83 -12.19
CA THR A 74 7.78 13.94 -12.66
C THR A 74 9.02 13.49 -13.43
N GLY A 75 9.21 12.18 -13.62
CA GLY A 75 10.41 11.61 -14.23
C GLY A 75 11.69 11.87 -13.43
N TYR A 76 11.58 12.25 -12.15
CA TYR A 76 12.73 12.43 -11.26
C TYR A 76 13.59 11.17 -11.19
N ASP A 77 12.95 10.01 -11.18
CA ASP A 77 13.61 8.69 -11.17
C ASP A 77 14.55 8.47 -12.37
N ARG A 78 14.26 9.09 -13.52
CA ARG A 78 15.09 8.96 -14.75
C ARG A 78 16.34 9.84 -14.74
N ARG A 79 16.50 10.73 -13.76
CA ARG A 79 17.65 11.65 -13.66
C ARG A 79 18.79 11.11 -12.78
N LEU A 80 18.61 9.92 -12.18
CA LEU A 80 19.56 9.28 -11.29
C LEU A 80 20.29 8.08 -11.94
N ILE A 81 20.19 7.93 -13.27
CA ILE A 81 20.89 6.92 -14.07
C ILE A 81 21.82 7.62 -15.06
#